data_AF-A0A532UIF7-F1
#
_entry.id   AF-A0A532UIF7-F1
#
_cell.length_a   1.000
_cell.length_b   1.000
_cell.length_c   1.000
_cell.angle_alpha   90.00
_cell.angle_beta   90.00
_cell.angle_gamma   90.00
#
_symmetry.space_group_name_H-M   'P 1'
#
loop_
_entity.id
_entity.type
_entity.pdbx_description
1 polymer ?
#
loop_
_entity_poly.entity_id
_entity_poly.type
_entity_poly.pdbx_seq_one_letter_code
_entity_poly.pdbx_strand_id
1 'polypeptide(L)'
;MADIYRNKMAETRHNSAGFTFIELLATVVLIAIIMPVAMRSIALCTRLGGQSRNQIEAASLARTKLTELTASGDWKTSDRAGEFGSDWPGYRWTAEVSNWSDSMMSQLDLTVLWESQGRQRSVTLSTLVNPEAN
;
A
#
# COMPACT_ATOMS: atom_id res chain seq x y z
N MET A 1 -19.37 26.88 78.19
CA MET A 1 -19.32 25.58 77.51
C MET A 1 -20.05 25.68 76.17
N ALA A 2 -19.55 26.45 75.19
CA ALA A 2 -20.25 26.58 73.89
C ALA A 2 -19.43 27.20 72.72
N ASP A 3 -18.09 27.10 72.64
CA ASP A 3 -17.36 27.78 71.53
C ASP A 3 -16.12 27.03 71.01
N ILE A 4 -16.18 25.70 70.88
CA ILE A 4 -15.02 24.88 70.43
C ILE A 4 -15.11 24.39 68.97
N TYR A 5 -16.17 24.67 68.20
CA TYR A 5 -16.32 24.07 66.86
C TYR A 5 -16.42 25.08 65.71
N ARG A 6 -15.54 26.09 65.67
CA ARG A 6 -15.36 26.89 64.44
C ARG A 6 -14.41 26.17 63.49
N ASN A 7 -14.94 25.11 62.89
CA ASN A 7 -14.37 24.36 61.79
C ASN A 7 -13.99 25.32 60.66
N LYS A 8 -12.69 25.64 60.53
CA LYS A 8 -12.14 26.19 59.29
C LYS A 8 -12.17 25.08 58.26
N MET A 9 -13.32 24.87 57.62
CA MET A 9 -13.32 24.32 56.28
C MET A 9 -12.65 25.37 55.40
N ALA A 10 -11.33 25.22 55.23
CA ALA A 10 -10.63 25.84 54.13
C ALA A 10 -11.19 25.17 52.87
N GLU A 11 -12.29 25.71 52.37
CA GLU A 11 -12.75 25.49 51.01
C GLU A 11 -11.58 25.88 50.11
N THR A 12 -10.82 24.87 49.67
CA THR A 12 -9.91 25.00 48.54
C THR A 12 -10.79 25.35 47.35
N ARG A 13 -11.00 26.66 47.15
CA ARG A 13 -11.60 27.20 45.93
C ARG A 13 -10.77 26.70 44.77
N HIS A 14 -11.28 25.66 44.13
CA HIS A 14 -10.79 25.24 42.84
C HIS A 14 -11.18 26.37 41.89
N ASN A 15 -10.24 27.28 41.61
CA ASN A 15 -10.41 28.29 40.59
C ASN A 15 -10.49 27.55 39.25
N SER A 16 -11.71 27.23 38.83
CA SER A 16 -12.01 26.85 37.47
C SER A 16 -11.78 28.08 36.59
N ALA A 17 -10.52 28.30 36.20
CA ALA A 17 -10.18 29.29 35.20
C ALA A 17 -10.85 28.87 33.88
N GLY A 18 -11.79 29.70 33.41
CA GLY A 18 -12.41 29.53 32.11
C GLY A 18 -11.47 29.93 30.97
N PHE A 19 -11.76 29.47 29.76
CA PHE A 19 -10.99 29.81 28.57
C PHE A 19 -11.10 31.30 28.27
N THR A 20 -9.95 31.94 28.03
CA THR A 20 -9.91 33.35 27.60
C THR A 20 -10.17 33.48 26.10
N PHE A 21 -10.63 34.65 25.65
CA PHE A 21 -10.87 34.87 24.21
C PHE A 21 -9.61 34.67 23.36
N ILE A 22 -8.44 35.05 23.89
CA ILE A 22 -7.16 34.89 23.23
C ILE A 22 -6.77 33.42 23.05
N GLU A 23 -7.13 32.56 24.02
CA GLU A 23 -6.86 31.13 23.97
C GLU A 23 -7.72 30.42 22.92
N LEU A 24 -9.00 30.81 22.81
CA LEU A 24 -9.87 30.30 21.76
C LEU A 24 -9.37 30.74 20.37
N LEU A 25 -8.91 31.99 20.23
CA LEU A 25 -8.33 32.49 18.99
C LEU A 25 -7.05 31.74 18.62
N ALA A 26 -6.15 31.52 19.58
CA ALA A 26 -4.94 30.72 19.38
C ALA A 26 -5.28 29.28 18.96
N THR A 27 -6.31 28.69 19.57
CA THR A 27 -6.77 27.32 19.24
C THR A 27 -7.29 27.22 17.81
N VAL A 28 -8.12 28.18 17.37
CA VAL A 28 -8.66 28.20 16.00
C VAL A 28 -7.53 28.38 14.99
N VAL A 29 -6.56 29.27 15.25
CA VAL A 29 -5.39 29.45 14.39
C VAL A 29 -4.55 28.18 14.31
N LEU A 30 -4.33 27.51 15.45
CA LEU A 30 -3.57 26.26 15.50
C LEU A 30 -4.26 25.15 14.67
N ILE A 31 -5.56 24.96 14.86
CA ILE A 31 -6.35 23.99 14.08
C ILE A 31 -6.30 24.34 12.59
N ALA A 32 -6.43 25.61 12.23
CA ALA A 32 -6.39 26.07 10.84
C ALA A 32 -5.05 25.75 10.14
N ILE A 33 -3.94 25.74 10.87
CA ILE A 33 -2.62 25.38 10.33
C ILE A 33 -2.43 23.86 10.25
N ILE A 34 -2.90 23.11 11.28
CA ILE A 34 -2.68 21.66 11.37
C ILE A 34 -3.60 20.87 10.43
N MET A 35 -4.89 21.25 10.37
CA MET A 35 -5.92 20.47 9.67
C MET A 35 -5.61 20.22 8.18
N PRO A 36 -5.13 21.21 7.39
CA PRO A 36 -4.78 20.98 5.99
C PRO A 36 -3.66 19.96 5.81
N VAL A 37 -2.67 19.94 6.70
CA VAL A 37 -1.56 18.98 6.65
C VAL A 37 -2.08 17.58 6.99
N ALA A 38 -2.88 17.45 8.05
CA ALA A 38 -3.50 16.18 8.44
C ALA A 38 -4.36 15.59 7.31
N MET A 39 -5.21 16.42 6.68
CA MET A 39 -6.04 15.99 5.55
C MET A 39 -5.21 15.52 4.35
N ARG A 40 -4.11 16.22 4.02
CA ARG A 40 -3.19 15.81 2.94
C ARG A 40 -2.57 14.47 3.24
N SER A 41 -2.10 14.24 4.47
CA SER A 41 -1.51 12.96 4.89
C SER A 41 -2.51 11.81 4.78
N ILE A 42 -3.75 12.00 5.24
CA ILE A 42 -4.80 10.98 5.12
C ILE A 42 -5.09 10.68 3.64
N ALA A 43 -5.27 11.71 2.81
CA ALA A 43 -5.53 11.52 1.38
C ALA A 43 -4.39 10.79 0.67
N LEU A 44 -3.14 11.07 1.03
CA LEU A 44 -1.97 10.35 0.51
C LEU A 44 -1.99 8.88 0.94
N CYS A 45 -2.19 8.58 2.22
CA CYS A 45 -2.26 7.21 2.73
C CYS A 45 -3.38 6.41 2.05
N THR A 46 -4.57 6.99 1.87
CA THR A 46 -5.67 6.32 1.17
C THR A 46 -5.34 6.03 -0.30
N ARG A 47 -4.70 6.97 -1.00
CA ARG A 47 -4.27 6.78 -2.39
C ARG A 47 -3.23 5.66 -2.51
N LEU A 48 -2.25 5.65 -1.61
CA LEU A 48 -1.23 4.60 -1.56
C LEU A 48 -1.84 3.24 -1.22
N GLY A 49 -2.77 3.17 -0.26
CA GLY A 49 -3.45 1.92 0.10
C GLY A 49 -4.28 1.33 -1.04
N GLY A 50 -4.96 2.18 -1.83
CA GLY A 50 -5.66 1.74 -3.04
C GLY A 50 -4.71 1.19 -4.10
N GLN A 51 -3.53 1.81 -4.27
CA GLN A 51 -2.49 1.32 -5.18
C GLN A 51 -1.90 -0.02 -4.73
N SER A 52 -1.68 -0.21 -3.43
CA SER A 52 -1.12 -1.46 -2.89
C SER A 52 -2.00 -2.67 -3.16
N ARG A 53 -3.33 -2.51 -3.15
CA ARG A 53 -4.27 -3.61 -3.44
C ARG A 53 -4.07 -4.18 -4.85
N ASN A 54 -4.13 -3.33 -5.87
CA ASN A 54 -3.96 -3.77 -7.26
C ASN A 54 -2.55 -4.35 -7.49
N GLN A 55 -1.54 -3.84 -6.79
CA GLN A 55 -0.18 -4.35 -6.92
C GLN A 55 0.00 -5.73 -6.29
N ILE A 56 -0.62 -5.98 -5.13
CA ILE A 56 -0.62 -7.32 -4.50
C ILE A 56 -1.38 -8.32 -5.38
N GLU A 57 -2.51 -7.92 -5.95
CA GLU A 57 -3.30 -8.73 -6.87
C GLU A 57 -2.51 -9.08 -8.13
N ALA A 58 -1.92 -8.07 -8.80
CA ALA A 58 -1.08 -8.27 -9.96
C ALA A 58 0.13 -9.18 -9.67
N ALA A 59 0.76 -9.03 -8.51
CA ALA A 59 1.88 -9.88 -8.10
C ALA A 59 1.44 -11.33 -7.82
N SER A 60 0.25 -11.53 -7.24
CA SER A 60 -0.32 -12.85 -7.04
C SER A 60 -0.63 -13.52 -8.38
N LEU A 61 -1.25 -12.80 -9.31
CA LEU A 61 -1.54 -13.27 -10.66
C LEU A 61 -0.26 -13.62 -11.42
N ALA A 62 0.77 -12.77 -11.33
CA ALA A 62 2.08 -13.02 -11.88
C ALA A 62 2.67 -14.31 -11.31
N ARG A 63 2.68 -14.48 -9.98
CA ARG A 63 3.25 -15.67 -9.35
C ARG A 63 2.53 -16.95 -9.79
N THR A 64 1.21 -16.93 -9.86
CA THR A 64 0.42 -18.08 -10.31
C THR A 64 0.75 -18.44 -11.75
N LYS A 65 0.76 -17.46 -12.67
CA LYS A 65 1.10 -17.72 -14.07
C LYS A 65 2.55 -18.14 -14.28
N LEU A 66 3.47 -17.56 -13.54
CA LEU A 66 4.88 -17.97 -13.57
C LEU A 66 5.02 -19.43 -13.17
N THR A 67 4.32 -19.84 -12.10
CA THR A 67 4.34 -21.23 -11.62
C THR A 67 3.72 -22.18 -12.64
N GLU A 68 2.60 -21.79 -13.27
CA GLU A 68 1.94 -22.56 -14.32
C GLU A 68 2.85 -22.77 -15.53
N LEU A 69 3.52 -21.70 -15.99
CA LEU A 69 4.48 -21.77 -17.09
C LEU A 69 5.68 -22.65 -16.72
N THR A 70 6.28 -22.46 -15.55
CA THR A 70 7.43 -23.27 -15.11
C THR A 70 7.06 -24.74 -14.95
N ALA A 71 5.86 -25.06 -14.46
CA ALA A 71 5.40 -26.43 -14.28
C ALA A 71 5.01 -27.14 -15.59
N SER A 72 4.46 -26.42 -16.57
CA SER A 72 4.14 -26.96 -17.89
C SER A 72 5.38 -27.08 -18.79
N GLY A 73 6.39 -26.24 -18.57
CA GLY A 73 7.56 -26.14 -19.46
C GLY A 73 7.29 -25.30 -20.71
N ASP A 74 6.10 -24.68 -20.84
CA ASP A 74 5.66 -23.94 -22.02
C ASP A 74 6.47 -22.64 -22.28
N TRP A 75 7.26 -22.22 -21.30
CA TRP A 75 8.20 -21.11 -21.42
C TRP A 75 9.40 -21.42 -22.34
N LYS A 76 9.75 -22.70 -22.55
CA LYS A 76 10.96 -23.08 -23.30
C LYS A 76 10.87 -22.81 -24.81
N THR A 77 9.66 -22.68 -25.36
CA THR A 77 9.45 -22.67 -26.82
C THR A 77 9.50 -21.26 -27.42
N SER A 78 8.95 -20.26 -26.72
CA SER A 78 8.91 -18.87 -27.17
C SER A 78 8.42 -17.94 -26.06
N ASP A 79 8.61 -16.64 -26.24
CA ASP A 79 7.91 -15.62 -25.47
C ASP A 79 6.39 -15.84 -25.57
N ARG A 80 5.69 -15.52 -24.48
CA ARG A 80 4.24 -15.73 -24.35
C ARG A 80 3.56 -14.45 -23.90
N ALA A 81 2.34 -14.24 -24.35
CA ALA A 81 1.52 -13.14 -23.87
C ALA A 81 0.05 -13.58 -23.84
N GLY A 82 -0.73 -12.95 -22.97
CA GLY A 82 -2.15 -13.23 -22.87
C GLY A 82 -2.87 -12.32 -21.89
N GLU A 83 -4.15 -12.63 -21.69
CA GLU A 83 -5.01 -12.00 -20.71
C GLU A 83 -5.43 -13.01 -19.65
N PHE A 84 -5.90 -12.54 -18.51
CA PHE A 84 -6.39 -13.40 -17.43
C PHE A 84 -7.88 -13.77 -17.57
N GLY A 85 -8.52 -13.36 -18.67
CA GLY A 85 -9.92 -13.67 -18.97
C GLY A 85 -10.93 -12.81 -18.22
N SER A 86 -12.17 -13.31 -18.11
CA SER A 86 -13.29 -12.59 -17.50
C SER A 86 -13.17 -12.42 -15.99
N ASP A 87 -12.38 -13.26 -15.33
CA ASP A 87 -12.19 -13.21 -13.88
C ASP A 87 -11.36 -11.99 -13.46
N TRP A 88 -10.48 -11.51 -14.34
CA TRP A 88 -9.58 -10.39 -14.10
C TRP A 88 -9.51 -9.46 -15.32
N PRO A 89 -10.60 -8.73 -15.62
CA PRO A 89 -10.66 -7.86 -16.78
C PRO A 89 -9.64 -6.72 -16.68
N GLY A 90 -8.94 -6.44 -17.77
CA GLY A 90 -7.94 -5.37 -17.85
C GLY A 90 -6.55 -5.73 -17.33
N TYR A 91 -6.34 -6.95 -16.84
CA TYR A 91 -5.01 -7.49 -16.58
C TYR A 91 -4.50 -8.27 -17.79
N ARG A 92 -3.29 -7.94 -18.22
CA ARG A 92 -2.56 -8.62 -19.30
C ARG A 92 -1.23 -9.10 -18.79
N TRP A 93 -0.69 -10.15 -19.37
CA TRP A 93 0.61 -10.68 -18.99
C TRP A 93 1.48 -10.93 -20.21
N THR A 94 2.79 -10.77 -20.03
CA THR A 94 3.84 -11.14 -20.99
C THR A 94 4.92 -11.91 -20.26
N ALA A 95 5.44 -12.96 -20.88
CA ALA A 95 6.52 -13.80 -20.38
C ALA A 95 7.63 -13.79 -21.42
N GLU A 96 8.81 -13.37 -21.01
CA GLU A 96 9.99 -13.24 -21.87
C GLU A 96 11.13 -14.08 -21.29
N VAL A 97 11.82 -14.82 -22.16
CA VAL A 97 12.95 -15.65 -21.75
C VAL A 97 14.24 -15.05 -22.29
N SER A 98 15.16 -14.72 -21.38
CA SER A 98 16.47 -14.20 -21.72
C SER A 98 17.58 -15.14 -21.26
N ASN A 99 18.69 -15.17 -22.00
CA ASN A 99 19.86 -15.95 -21.61
C ASN A 99 20.53 -15.29 -20.40
N TRP A 100 20.75 -16.07 -19.35
CA TRP A 100 21.56 -15.62 -18.22
C TRP A 100 23.04 -15.83 -18.52
N SER A 101 23.92 -15.11 -17.81
CA SER A 101 25.36 -15.02 -18.09
C SER A 101 26.10 -16.36 -18.18
N ASP A 102 25.55 -17.42 -17.59
CA ASP A 102 26.09 -18.79 -17.70
C ASP A 102 25.12 -19.64 -18.52
N SER A 103 25.63 -20.30 -19.55
CA SER A 103 24.86 -21.00 -20.61
C SER A 103 23.89 -22.09 -20.14
N MET A 104 23.98 -22.49 -18.87
CA MET A 104 23.09 -23.48 -18.24
C MET A 104 21.81 -22.90 -17.65
N MET A 105 21.65 -21.57 -17.59
CA MET A 105 20.49 -20.93 -16.96
C MET A 105 19.84 -19.91 -17.90
N SER A 106 18.51 -19.86 -17.88
CA SER A 106 17.71 -18.83 -18.54
C SER A 106 16.93 -18.06 -17.47
N GLN A 107 16.77 -16.76 -17.68
CA GLN A 107 15.90 -15.93 -16.87
C GLN A 107 14.54 -15.84 -17.54
N LEU A 108 13.49 -16.21 -16.82
CA LEU A 108 12.11 -16.05 -17.23
C LEU A 108 11.52 -14.83 -16.50
N ASP A 109 11.19 -13.80 -17.25
CA ASP A 109 10.57 -12.57 -16.77
C ASP A 109 9.10 -12.55 -17.12
N LEU A 110 8.24 -12.57 -16.09
CA LEU A 110 6.80 -12.44 -16.26
C LEU A 110 6.34 -11.06 -15.82
N THR A 111 5.83 -10.27 -16.76
CA THR A 111 5.28 -8.94 -16.53
C THR A 111 3.76 -8.97 -16.60
N VAL A 112 3.09 -8.51 -15.53
CA VAL A 112 1.65 -8.28 -15.51
C VAL A 112 1.38 -6.79 -15.62
N LEU A 113 0.55 -6.38 -16.58
CA LEU A 113 0.17 -5.01 -16.87
C LEU A 113 -1.31 -4.80 -16.55
N TRP A 114 -1.63 -3.65 -15.95
CA TRP A 114 -3.00 -3.23 -15.68
C TRP A 114 -3.14 -1.72 -15.77
N GLU A 115 -4.37 -1.25 -15.95
CA GLU A 115 -4.69 0.18 -15.87
C GLU A 115 -5.22 0.54 -14.48
N SER A 116 -4.76 1.67 -13.94
CA SER A 116 -5.24 2.19 -12.66
C SER A 116 -5.25 3.72 -12.70
N GLN A 117 -6.43 4.31 -12.53
CA GLN A 117 -6.66 5.76 -12.61
C GLN A 117 -6.13 6.38 -13.92
N GLY A 118 -6.35 5.71 -15.06
CA GLY A 118 -5.92 6.20 -16.38
C GLY A 118 -4.41 6.12 -16.63
N ARG A 119 -3.65 5.44 -15.77
CA ARG A 119 -2.23 5.14 -15.96
C ARG A 119 -2.02 3.63 -16.05
N GLN A 120 -1.28 3.21 -17.07
CA GLN A 120 -0.79 1.85 -17.17
C GLN A 120 0.30 1.62 -16.13
N ARG A 121 0.20 0.52 -15.39
CA ARG A 121 1.18 0.05 -14.41
C ARG A 121 1.54 -1.39 -14.73
N SER A 122 2.70 -1.80 -14.24
CA SER A 122 3.15 -3.16 -14.37
C SER A 122 3.88 -3.65 -13.12
N VAL A 123 3.94 -4.96 -12.97
CA VAL A 123 4.77 -5.67 -12.01
C VAL A 123 5.46 -6.80 -12.75
N THR A 124 6.77 -6.94 -12.55
CA THR A 124 7.57 -7.98 -13.19
C THR A 124 8.12 -8.91 -12.12
N LEU A 125 7.95 -10.21 -12.32
CA LEU A 125 8.57 -11.26 -11.51
C LEU A 125 9.55 -12.03 -12.38
N SER A 126 10.77 -12.16 -11.86
CA SER A 126 11.86 -12.85 -12.54
C SER A 126 12.18 -14.14 -11.80
N THR A 127 12.46 -15.20 -12.54
CA THR A 127 12.96 -16.46 -11.99
C THR A 127 14.03 -17.06 -12.89
N LEU A 128 14.95 -17.80 -12.29
CA LEU A 128 15.96 -18.55 -13.03
C LEU A 128 15.44 -19.97 -13.25
N VAL A 129 15.44 -20.38 -14.50
CA VAL A 129 15.00 -21.69 -14.95
C VAL A 129 16.13 -22.35 -15.72
N ASN A 130 16.28 -23.66 -15.51
CA ASN A 130 17.23 -24.45 -16.26
C ASN A 130 16.50 -25.04 -17.50
N PRO A 131 16.85 -24.65 -18.73
CA PRO A 131 16.22 -25.19 -19.94
C PRO A 131 16.43 -26.70 -20.10
N GLU A 132 17.51 -27.25 -19.52
CA GLU A 132 17.89 -28.66 -19.59
C GLU A 132 17.26 -29.51 -18.46
N ALA A 133 16.62 -28.90 -17.46
CA ALA A 133 15.94 -29.63 -16.39
C ALA A 133 14.56 -30.12 -16.86
N ASN A 134 14.30 -31.41 -16.66
CA ASN A 134 13.07 -32.11 -17.03
C ASN A 134 12.08 -32.17 -15.86
#